data_AF-A0A958PNJ7-F1
#
_entry.id   AF-A0A958PNJ7-F1
#
_cell.length_a   1.000
_cell.length_b   1.000
_cell.length_c   1.000
_cell.angle_alpha   90.00
_cell.angle_beta   90.00
_cell.angle_gamma   90.00
#
_symmetry.space_group_name_H-M   'P 1'
#
loop_
_entity.id
_entity.type
_entity.pdbx_description
1 polymer ?
#
loop_
_entity_poly.entity_id
_entity_poly.type
_entity_poly.pdbx_seq_one_letter_code
_entity_poly.pdbx_strand_id
1 'polypeptide(L)' 'MNVEIKSDSVLGDLVAGDYRLGAVLSTYGLDFCCHGNRTLAEACEQQSV' A
#
# COMPACT_ATOMS: atom_id res chain seq x y z
N MET A 1 16.01 -7.87 -6.93
CA MET A 1 14.75 -8.28 -6.28
C MET A 1 13.61 -7.49 -6.91
N ASN A 2 12.59 -8.17 -7.41
CA ASN A 2 11.37 -7.56 -7.92
C ASN A 2 10.28 -7.83 -6.88
N VAL A 3 9.74 -6.77 -6.28
CA VAL A 3 8.56 -6.89 -5.41
C VAL A 3 7.33 -7.01 -6.31
N GLU A 4 6.59 -8.12 -6.19
CA GLU A 4 5.33 -8.30 -6.91
C GLU A 4 4.22 -7.56 -6.15
N ILE A 5 3.72 -6.46 -6.71
CA ILE A 5 2.63 -5.68 -6.12
C ILE A 5 1.30 -6.32 -6.58
N LYS A 6 0.53 -6.87 -5.64
CA LYS A 6 -0.83 -7.38 -5.89
C LYS A 6 -1.86 -6.59 -5.12
N SER A 7 -3.08 -6.57 -5.62
CA SER A 7 -4.21 -5.89 -4.98
C SER A 7 -4.56 -6.52 -3.61
N ASP A 8 -4.31 -7.82 -3.46
CA ASP A 8 -4.47 -8.58 -2.20
C ASP A 8 -3.29 -8.35 -1.22
N SER A 9 -2.19 -7.75 -1.68
CA SER A 9 -1.04 -7.49 -0.81
C SER A 9 -1.37 -6.41 0.21
N VAL A 10 -0.99 -6.68 1.46
CA VAL A 10 -1.14 -5.76 2.58
C VAL A 10 -0.17 -4.59 2.43
N LEU A 11 -0.66 -3.36 2.59
CA LEU A 11 0.14 -2.14 2.47
C LEU A 11 1.38 -2.18 3.37
N GLY A 12 1.23 -2.61 4.62
CA GLY A 12 2.33 -2.72 5.57
C GLY A 12 3.41 -3.71 5.14
N ASP A 13 3.01 -4.83 4.53
CA ASP A 13 3.96 -5.86 4.06
C ASP A 13 4.71 -5.38 2.81
N LEU A 14 4.00 -4.68 1.91
CA LEU A 14 4.59 -4.00 0.76
C LEU A 14 5.62 -2.96 1.19
N VAL A 15 5.29 -2.10 2.17
CA VAL A 15 6.21 -1.07 2.66
C VAL A 15 7.36 -1.67 3.48
N ALA A 16 7.13 -2.77 4.22
CA ALA A 16 8.15 -3.49 4.97
C ALA A 16 9.16 -4.18 4.04
N GLY A 17 8.69 -4.74 2.91
CA GLY A 17 9.54 -5.30 1.87
C GLY A 17 10.21 -4.24 1.00
N ASP A 18 9.51 -3.13 0.73
CA ASP A 18 10.00 -2.05 -0.14
C ASP A 18 9.49 -0.68 0.35
N TYR A 19 10.30 -0.01 1.16
CA TYR A 19 9.97 1.30 1.74
C TYR A 19 9.63 2.38 0.69
N ARG A 20 10.09 2.20 -0.55
CA ARG A 20 9.80 3.10 -1.67
C ARG A 20 8.31 3.12 -2.00
N LEU A 21 7.61 2.01 -1.78
CA LEU A 21 6.16 1.93 -1.96
C LEU A 21 5.45 2.88 -1.01
N GLY A 22 5.96 3.10 0.21
CA GLY A 22 5.38 4.06 1.15
C GLY A 22 5.30 5.48 0.57
N ALA A 23 6.33 5.92 -0.17
CA ALA A 23 6.32 7.22 -0.84
C ALA A 23 5.32 7.28 -2.00
N VAL A 24 5.19 6.20 -2.77
CA VAL A 24 4.20 6.09 -3.86
C VAL A 24 2.79 6.11 -3.29
N LEU A 25 2.50 5.25 -2.31
CA LEU A 25 1.23 5.17 -1.59
C LEU A 25 0.85 6.53 -1.00
N SER A 26 1.79 7.20 -0.35
CA SER A 26 1.59 8.55 0.20
C SER A 26 1.27 9.59 -0.89
N THR A 27 1.82 9.44 -2.11
CA THR A 27 1.49 10.30 -3.26
C THR A 27 0.05 10.11 -3.74
N TYR A 28 -0.47 8.88 -3.65
CA TYR A 28 -1.89 8.58 -3.92
C TYR A 28 -2.81 8.91 -2.73
N GLY A 29 -2.25 9.29 -1.58
CA GLY A 29 -2.99 9.55 -0.34
C GLY A 29 -3.30 8.28 0.47
N LEU A 30 -2.73 7.13 0.12
CA LEU A 30 -3.01 5.86 0.77
C LEU A 30 -2.33 5.83 2.14
N ASP A 31 -3.14 6.03 3.19
CA ASP A 31 -2.66 6.10 4.56
C ASP A 31 -2.22 4.70 5.08
N PHE A 32 -0.96 4.35 4.87
CA PHE A 32 -0.39 3.08 5.32
C PHE A 32 0.06 3.13 6.79
N CYS A 33 0.12 4.33 7.40
CA CYS A 33 0.61 4.52 8.76
C CYS A 33 -0.42 4.09 9.81
N CYS A 34 -1.70 4.49 9.65
CA CYS A 34 -2.77 4.08 10.56
C CYS A 34 -3.47 2.79 10.12
N HIS A 35 -3.52 2.54 8.81
CA HIS A 35 -4.24 1.42 8.22
C HIS A 35 -3.27 0.56 7.39
N GLY A 36 -2.13 0.19 7.97
CA GLY A 36 -1.15 -0.67 7.30
C GLY A 36 -1.60 -2.12 7.14
N ASN A 37 -2.67 -2.55 7.82
CA ASN A 37 -3.16 -3.94 7.80
C ASN A 37 -4.18 -4.23 6.69
N ARG A 38 -4.67 -3.20 5.98
CA ARG A 38 -5.54 -3.37 4.81
C ARG A 38 -4.74 -3.62 3.54
N THR A 39 -5.39 -4.23 2.57
CA THR A 39 -4.80 -4.54 1.27
C THR A 39 -4.77 -3.30 0.38
N LEU A 40 -3.94 -3.34 -0.67
CA LEU A 40 -3.87 -2.30 -1.68
C LEU A 40 -5.25 -2.06 -2.33
N ALA A 41 -6.01 -3.13 -2.57
CA ALA A 41 -7.37 -3.07 -3.12
C ALA A 41 -8.31 -2.27 -2.21
N GLU A 42 -8.38 -2.64 -0.93
CA GLU A 42 -9.27 -1.96 0.02
C GLU A 42 -8.89 -0.50 0.22
N ALA A 43 -7.59 -0.21 0.24
CA ALA A 43 -7.11 1.15 0.38
C ALA A 43 -7.45 2.00 -0.87
N CYS A 44 -7.32 1.45 -2.08
CA CYS A 44 -7.79 2.12 -3.30
C CYS A 44 -9.31 2.34 -3.31
N GLU A 45 -10.09 1.32 -2.93
CA GLU A 45 -11.56 1.45 -2.84
C GLU A 45 -11.98 2.53 -1.85
N GLN A 46 -11.35 2.58 -0.68
CA GLN A 46 -11.64 3.62 0.32
C GLN A 46 -11.22 5.02 -0.13
N GLN A 47 -10.21 5.12 -0.98
CA GLN A 47 -9.72 6.39 -1.51
C GLN A 47 -10.54 6.89 -2.71
N SER A 48 -11.43 6.06 -3.27
CA SER A 48 -12.27 6.36 -4.45
C SER A 48 -11.45 6.80 -5.67
N VAL A 49 -10.31 6.14 -5.91
CA VAL A 49 -9.44 6.28 -7.10
C VAL A 49 -9.58 5.12 -8.07
#